data_AF-R4KGU4-F1
#
_entry.id   AF-R4KGU4-F1
#
_cell.length_a   1.000
_cell.length_b   1.000
_cell.length_c   1.000
_cell.angle_alpha   90.00
_cell.angle_beta   90.00
_cell.angle_gamma   90.00
#
_symmetry.space_group_name_H-M   'P 1'
#
loop_
_entity.id
_entity.type
_entity.pdbx_description
1 polymer ?
#
loop_
_entity_poly.entity_id
_entity_poly.type
_entity_poly.pdbx_seq_one_letter_code
_entity_poly.pdbx_strand_id
1 'polypeptide(L)'
;MKKSNLYVGLIYLFIGIVCLVIALNFESRLESLLFGFTGAGICSGAVILWKYYYWTRAENKDRYQEKIENENIELHDERKTILRDKSGRYAYIIGLIVISMSIVIFSIMGSLDIIKNSKFITLYLAGFLVFQYVIGILMYNHLNKKY
;
A
#
# COMPACT_ATOMS: atom_id res chain seq x y z
N MET A 1 18.60 -14.75 1.55
CA MET A 1 17.23 -14.47 2.05
C MET A 1 16.72 -15.61 2.92
N LYS A 2 15.77 -15.35 3.84
CA LYS A 2 15.14 -16.41 4.66
C LYS A 2 14.24 -17.29 3.79
N LYS A 3 14.21 -18.60 4.09
CA LYS A 3 13.30 -19.57 3.42
C LYS A 3 11.82 -19.18 3.53
N SER A 4 11.44 -18.48 4.60
CA SER A 4 10.08 -17.93 4.79
C SER A 4 9.62 -17.07 3.60
N ASN A 5 10.52 -16.30 2.96
CA ASN A 5 10.16 -15.44 1.83
C ASN A 5 9.70 -16.25 0.61
N LEU A 6 10.20 -17.48 0.43
CA LEU A 6 9.71 -18.38 -0.62
C LEU A 6 8.27 -18.81 -0.34
N TYR A 7 7.96 -19.21 0.90
CA TYR A 7 6.59 -19.59 1.28
C TYR A 7 5.63 -18.41 1.16
N VAL A 8 6.04 -17.21 1.58
CA VAL A 8 5.24 -15.99 1.41
C VAL A 8 4.96 -15.73 -0.08
N GLY A 9 5.99 -15.81 -0.93
CA GLY A 9 5.81 -15.65 -2.38
C GLY A 9 4.81 -16.66 -2.98
N LEU A 10 4.92 -17.94 -2.58
CA LEU A 10 3.99 -18.99 -3.01
C LEU A 10 2.56 -18.77 -2.51
N ILE A 11 2.39 -18.33 -1.25
CA ILE A 11 1.07 -18.03 -0.69
C ILE A 11 0.40 -16.88 -1.44
N TYR A 12 1.14 -15.79 -1.71
CA TYR A 12 0.62 -14.65 -2.48
C TYR A 12 0.19 -15.07 -3.89
N LEU A 13 1.01 -15.90 -4.54
CA LEU A 13 0.72 -16.42 -5.89
C LEU A 13 -0.51 -17.35 -5.85
N PHE A 14 -0.60 -18.24 -4.85
CA PHE A 14 -1.74 -19.12 -4.67
C PHE A 14 -3.04 -18.34 -4.44
N ILE A 15 -3.04 -17.35 -3.54
CA ILE A 15 -4.20 -16.48 -3.30
C ILE A 15 -4.60 -15.77 -4.61
N GLY A 16 -3.62 -15.25 -5.36
CA GLY A 16 -3.87 -14.62 -6.65
C GLY A 16 -4.53 -15.56 -7.67
N ILE A 17 -4.07 -16.81 -7.77
CA ILE A 17 -4.67 -17.83 -8.64
C ILE A 17 -6.09 -18.18 -8.19
N VAL A 18 -6.32 -18.36 -6.90
CA VAL A 18 -7.66 -18.64 -6.37
C VAL A 18 -8.62 -17.49 -6.71
N CYS A 19 -8.19 -16.24 -6.53
CA CYS A 19 -8.97 -15.08 -6.94
C CYS A 19 -9.26 -15.05 -8.44
N LEU A 20 -8.28 -15.39 -9.29
CA LEU A 20 -8.45 -15.47 -10.75
C LEU A 20 -9.49 -16.54 -11.12
N VAL A 21 -9.38 -17.74 -10.55
CA VAL A 21 -10.31 -18.85 -10.82
C VAL A 21 -11.72 -18.45 -10.42
N ILE A 22 -11.91 -17.81 -9.27
CA ILE A 22 -13.23 -17.33 -8.85
C ILE A 22 -13.74 -16.25 -9.80
N ALA A 23 -12.90 -15.28 -10.18
CA ALA A 23 -13.28 -14.20 -11.11
C ALA A 23 -13.74 -14.74 -12.47
N LEU A 24 -13.04 -15.74 -13.02
CA LEU A 24 -13.33 -16.31 -14.34
C LEU A 24 -14.55 -17.25 -14.35
N ASN A 25 -14.86 -17.89 -13.23
CA ASN A 25 -15.97 -18.86 -13.16
C ASN A 25 -17.28 -18.25 -12.62
N PHE A 26 -17.21 -17.14 -11.90
CA PHE A 26 -18.37 -16.50 -11.30
C PHE A 26 -18.49 -15.06 -11.81
N GLU A 27 -19.39 -14.85 -12.77
CA GLU A 27 -19.86 -13.51 -13.16
C GLU A 27 -20.58 -12.87 -11.97
N SER A 28 -19.80 -12.16 -11.14
CA SER A 28 -20.27 -11.53 -9.93
C SER A 28 -20.06 -10.03 -10.00
N ARG A 29 -20.85 -9.26 -9.26
CA ARG A 29 -20.65 -7.80 -9.14
C ARG A 29 -19.30 -7.42 -8.52
N LEU A 30 -18.53 -8.38 -8.01
CA LEU A 30 -17.21 -8.22 -7.40
C LEU A 30 -16.07 -8.64 -8.32
N GLU A 31 -16.36 -8.98 -9.58
CA GLU A 31 -15.37 -9.42 -10.56
C GLU A 31 -14.20 -8.43 -10.69
N SER A 32 -14.48 -7.12 -10.76
CA SER A 32 -13.44 -6.08 -10.82
C SER A 32 -12.52 -6.06 -9.59
N LEU A 33 -13.07 -6.31 -8.39
CA LEU A 33 -12.28 -6.42 -7.16
C LEU A 33 -11.43 -7.69 -7.16
N LEU A 34 -11.99 -8.82 -7.60
CA LEU A 34 -11.28 -10.09 -7.69
C LEU A 34 -10.13 -10.03 -8.70
N PHE A 35 -10.30 -9.36 -9.84
CA PHE A 35 -9.21 -9.08 -10.77
C PHE A 35 -8.15 -8.16 -10.15
N GLY A 36 -8.55 -7.16 -9.37
CA GLY A 36 -7.63 -6.33 -8.59
C GLY A 36 -6.76 -7.16 -7.63
N PHE A 37 -7.39 -8.05 -6.86
CA PHE A 37 -6.67 -8.95 -5.95
C PHE A 37 -5.81 -9.98 -6.67
N THR A 38 -6.26 -10.46 -7.82
CA THR A 38 -5.48 -11.34 -8.69
C THR A 38 -4.19 -10.66 -9.12
N GLY A 39 -4.28 -9.44 -9.67
CA GLY A 39 -3.11 -8.66 -10.07
C GLY A 39 -2.18 -8.40 -8.90
N ALA A 40 -2.73 -7.98 -7.76
CA ALA A 40 -1.93 -7.75 -6.56
C ALA A 40 -1.20 -9.03 -6.09
N GLY A 41 -1.90 -10.17 -6.00
CA GLY A 41 -1.36 -11.44 -5.52
C GLY A 41 -0.32 -12.04 -6.46
N ILE A 42 -0.63 -12.15 -7.75
CA ILE A 42 0.27 -12.75 -8.75
C ILE A 42 1.51 -11.88 -8.94
N CYS A 43 1.37 -10.57 -9.14
CA CYS A 43 2.52 -9.69 -9.39
C CYS A 43 3.44 -9.63 -8.16
N SER A 44 2.89 -9.45 -6.95
CA SER A 44 3.71 -9.41 -5.73
C SER A 44 4.36 -10.78 -5.44
N GLY A 45 3.62 -11.88 -5.58
CA GLY A 45 4.14 -13.24 -5.42
C GLY A 45 5.30 -13.51 -6.39
N ALA A 46 5.13 -13.19 -7.67
CA ALA A 46 6.17 -13.35 -8.69
C ALA A 46 7.43 -12.53 -8.38
N VAL A 47 7.29 -11.26 -7.98
CA VAL A 47 8.43 -10.40 -7.61
C VAL A 47 9.17 -10.96 -6.40
N ILE A 48 8.46 -11.46 -5.39
CA ILE A 48 9.06 -12.05 -4.19
C ILE A 48 9.84 -13.33 -4.56
N LEU A 49 9.26 -14.20 -5.37
CA LEU A 49 9.91 -15.44 -5.81
C LEU A 49 11.14 -15.16 -6.69
N TRP A 50 11.04 -14.20 -7.61
CA TRP A 50 12.16 -13.80 -8.45
C TRP A 50 13.32 -13.25 -7.61
N LYS A 51 13.02 -12.33 -6.67
CA LYS A 51 14.02 -11.84 -5.72
C LYS A 51 14.61 -13.01 -4.92
N TYR A 52 13.78 -13.93 -4.41
CA TYR A 52 14.24 -15.08 -3.64
C TYR A 52 15.25 -15.91 -4.44
N TYR A 53 14.93 -16.24 -5.69
CA TYR A 53 15.82 -17.00 -6.56
C TYR A 53 17.13 -16.24 -6.84
N TYR A 54 17.02 -14.96 -7.23
CA TYR A 54 18.17 -14.12 -7.55
C TYR A 54 19.16 -14.00 -6.39
N TRP A 55 18.67 -13.70 -5.18
CA TRP A 55 19.51 -13.47 -4.00
C TRP A 55 19.92 -14.74 -3.24
N THR A 56 19.37 -15.91 -3.59
CA THR A 56 19.77 -17.20 -2.99
C THR A 56 20.90 -17.86 -3.78
N ARG A 57 21.13 -17.45 -5.04
CA ARG A 57 22.22 -17.94 -5.89
C ARG A 57 23.58 -17.63 -5.26
N ALA A 58 24.49 -18.62 -5.30
CA ALA A 58 25.81 -18.52 -4.65
C ALA A 58 26.61 -17.29 -5.11
N GLU A 59 26.54 -16.97 -6.40
CA GLU A 59 27.19 -15.81 -7.04
C GLU A 59 26.75 -14.45 -6.46
N ASN A 60 25.52 -14.35 -5.95
CA ASN A 60 24.97 -13.09 -5.43
C ASN A 60 24.99 -13.00 -3.90
N LYS A 61 25.55 -13.99 -3.20
CA LYS A 61 25.55 -14.03 -1.73
C LYS A 61 26.33 -12.87 -1.13
N ASP A 62 27.52 -12.58 -1.67
CA ASP A 62 28.37 -11.51 -1.16
C ASP A 62 27.71 -10.14 -1.38
N ARG A 63 27.17 -9.91 -2.60
CA ARG A 63 26.38 -8.72 -2.91
C ARG A 63 25.13 -8.57 -2.05
N TYR A 64 24.51 -9.69 -1.66
CA TYR A 64 23.35 -9.67 -0.77
C TYR A 64 23.73 -9.27 0.65
N GLN A 65 24.90 -9.72 1.14
CA GLN A 65 25.41 -9.35 2.45
C GLN A 65 25.77 -7.86 2.50
N GLU A 66 26.51 -7.36 1.51
CA GLU A 66 26.84 -5.94 1.38
C GLU A 66 25.57 -5.08 1.33
N LYS A 67 24.55 -5.54 0.59
CA LYS A 67 23.25 -4.88 0.56
C LYS A 67 22.59 -4.81 1.93
N ILE A 68 22.57 -5.91 2.71
CA ILE A 68 21.97 -5.93 4.05
C ILE A 68 22.74 -4.99 4.99
N GLU A 69 24.06 -4.99 4.91
CA GLU A 69 24.91 -4.13 5.74
C GLU A 69 24.67 -2.66 5.44
N ASN A 70 24.63 -2.29 4.16
CA ASN A 70 24.25 -0.93 3.74
C ASN A 70 22.83 -0.56 4.18
N GLU A 71 21.84 -1.44 4.02
CA GLU A 71 20.48 -1.20 4.50
C GLU A 71 20.46 -0.96 6.03
N ASN A 72 21.28 -1.69 6.80
CA ASN A 72 21.37 -1.52 8.24
C ASN A 72 21.99 -0.17 8.64
N ILE A 73 23.06 0.25 7.94
CA ILE A 73 23.68 1.57 8.14
C ILE A 73 22.67 2.68 7.83
N GLU A 74 21.98 2.57 6.70
CA GLU A 74 20.99 3.57 6.28
C GLU A 74 19.79 3.67 7.22
N LEU A 75 19.37 2.56 7.84
CA LEU A 75 18.27 2.56 8.81
C LEU A 75 18.60 3.33 10.09
N HIS A 76 19.88 3.38 10.47
CA HIS A 76 20.35 4.10 11.66
C HIS A 76 20.90 5.50 11.34
N ASP A 77 20.86 5.90 10.07
CA ASP A 77 21.24 7.25 9.66
C ASP A 77 20.20 8.26 10.15
N GLU A 78 20.64 9.15 11.05
CA GLU A 78 19.82 10.22 11.63
C GLU A 78 19.24 11.14 10.55
N ARG A 79 20.01 11.44 9.50
CA ARG A 79 19.55 12.29 8.39
C ARG A 79 18.38 11.64 7.67
N LYS A 80 18.47 10.33 7.37
CA LYS A 80 17.38 9.60 6.72
C LYS A 80 16.15 9.50 7.61
N THR A 81 16.34 9.40 8.91
CA THR A 81 15.23 9.43 9.89
C THR A 81 14.47 10.76 9.83
N ILE A 82 15.18 11.89 9.91
CA ILE A 82 14.57 13.23 9.82
C ILE A 82 13.89 13.43 8.46
N LEU A 83 14.51 12.98 7.36
CA LEU A 83 13.92 13.07 6.02
C LEU A 83 12.63 12.26 5.91
N ARG A 84 12.58 11.06 6.51
CA ARG A 84 11.40 10.20 6.53
C ARG A 84 10.25 10.80 7.34
N ASP A 85 10.56 11.44 8.47
CA ASP A 85 9.54 12.11 9.28
C ASP A 85 8.96 13.33 8.54
N LYS A 86 9.83 14.12 7.89
CA LYS A 86 9.41 15.25 7.05
C LYS A 86 8.59 14.77 5.85
N SER A 87 9.02 13.72 5.15
CA SER A 87 8.31 13.20 3.99
C SER A 87 6.94 12.64 4.39
N GLY A 88 6.84 11.93 5.52
CA GLY A 88 5.58 11.46 6.08
C GLY A 88 4.63 12.62 6.39
N ARG A 89 5.12 13.71 7.00
CA ARG A 89 4.34 14.91 7.25
C ARG A 89 3.86 15.59 5.97
N TYR A 90 4.74 15.75 4.97
CA TYR A 90 4.35 16.34 3.69
C TYR A 90 3.33 15.48 2.95
N ALA A 91 3.53 14.16 2.89
CA ALA A 91 2.59 13.24 2.28
C ALA A 91 1.23 13.26 2.98
N TYR A 92 1.21 13.36 4.31
CA TYR A 92 -0.02 13.50 5.10
C TYR A 92 -0.77 14.79 4.76
N ILE A 93 -0.08 15.94 4.76
CA ILE A 93 -0.68 17.24 4.43
C ILE A 93 -1.21 17.24 2.98
N ILE A 94 -0.39 16.80 2.03
CA ILE A 94 -0.79 16.69 0.62
C ILE A 94 -2.00 15.76 0.48
N GLY A 95 -2.00 14.62 1.18
CA GLY A 95 -3.13 13.68 1.19
C GLY A 95 -4.43 14.33 1.67
N LEU A 96 -4.40 15.08 2.77
CA LEU A 96 -5.56 15.81 3.27
C LEU A 96 -6.06 16.86 2.26
N ILE A 97 -5.15 17.58 1.59
CA ILE A 97 -5.50 18.54 0.54
C ILE A 97 -6.16 17.84 -0.65
N VAL A 98 -5.59 16.73 -1.13
CA VAL A 98 -6.11 15.97 -2.27
C VAL A 98 -7.50 15.40 -1.98
N ILE A 99 -7.73 14.88 -0.77
CA ILE A 99 -9.05 14.38 -0.37
C ILE A 99 -10.06 15.53 -0.28
N SER A 100 -9.65 16.68 0.28
CA SER A 100 -10.50 17.87 0.35
C SER A 100 -10.90 18.36 -1.04
N MET A 101 -9.95 18.43 -1.98
CA MET A 101 -10.22 18.78 -3.38
C MET A 101 -11.13 17.76 -4.06
N SER A 102 -10.92 16.47 -3.80
CA SER A 102 -11.73 15.39 -4.35
C SER A 102 -13.19 15.49 -3.88
N ILE A 103 -13.44 15.79 -2.60
CA ILE A 103 -14.78 16.05 -2.05
C ILE A 103 -15.50 17.14 -2.85
N VAL A 104 -14.82 18.27 -3.13
CA VAL A 104 -15.38 19.37 -3.91
C VAL A 104 -15.69 18.93 -5.35
N ILE A 105 -14.74 18.26 -6.02
CA ILE A 105 -14.90 17.80 -7.41
C ILE A 105 -16.09 16.83 -7.52
N PHE A 106 -16.16 15.81 -6.67
CA PHE A 106 -17.27 14.85 -6.68
C PHE A 106 -18.61 15.49 -6.28
N SER A 107 -18.60 16.50 -5.41
CA SER A 107 -19.80 17.27 -5.09
C SER A 107 -20.31 18.08 -6.28
N ILE A 108 -19.42 18.74 -7.04
CA ILE A 108 -19.79 19.50 -8.24
C ILE A 108 -20.30 18.55 -9.33
N MET A 109 -19.57 17.46 -9.61
CA MET A 109 -20.00 16.45 -10.59
C MET A 109 -21.35 15.83 -10.20
N GLY A 110 -21.60 15.67 -8.90
CA GLY A 110 -22.88 15.23 -8.37
C GLY A 110 -24.00 16.23 -8.58
N SER A 111 -23.74 17.53 -8.39
CA SER A 111 -24.72 18.59 -8.62
C SER A 111 -25.05 18.80 -10.10
N LEU A 112 -24.15 18.39 -11.00
CA LEU A 112 -24.36 18.41 -12.45
C LEU A 112 -24.99 17.11 -12.99
N ASP A 113 -25.37 16.19 -12.11
CA ASP A 113 -25.94 14.86 -12.44
C ASP A 113 -25.06 14.01 -13.39
N ILE A 114 -23.75 14.29 -13.47
CA ILE A 114 -22.80 13.53 -14.29
C ILE A 114 -22.57 12.13 -13.70
N ILE A 115 -22.52 12.05 -12.36
CA ILE A 115 -22.27 10.81 -11.61
C ILE A 115 -23.48 10.48 -10.73
N LYS A 116 -24.14 9.36 -11.04
CA LYS A 116 -25.17 8.80 -10.16
C LYS A 116 -24.54 8.40 -8.82
N ASN A 117 -25.23 8.65 -7.71
CA ASN A 117 -24.79 8.32 -6.34
C ASN A 117 -23.57 9.10 -5.82
N SER A 118 -23.29 10.28 -6.36
CA SER A 118 -22.26 11.21 -5.87
C SER A 118 -22.33 11.46 -4.36
N LYS A 119 -23.53 11.52 -3.76
CA LYS A 119 -23.73 11.69 -2.32
C LYS A 119 -23.01 10.63 -1.47
N PHE A 120 -23.05 9.35 -1.88
CA PHE A 120 -22.38 8.28 -1.14
C PHE A 120 -20.86 8.37 -1.26
N ILE A 121 -20.35 8.75 -2.44
CA ILE A 121 -18.92 8.96 -2.68
C ILE A 121 -18.41 10.11 -1.80
N THR A 122 -19.10 11.25 -1.83
CA THR A 122 -18.75 12.43 -1.04
C THR A 122 -18.80 12.14 0.46
N LEU A 123 -19.83 11.41 0.93
CA LEU A 123 -19.95 11.00 2.32
C LEU A 123 -18.78 10.10 2.75
N TYR A 124 -18.41 9.13 1.92
CA TYR A 124 -17.28 8.25 2.18
C TYR A 124 -15.95 9.03 2.25
N LEU A 125 -15.71 9.93 1.30
CA LEU A 125 -14.50 10.77 1.29
C LEU A 125 -14.44 11.70 2.50
N ALA A 126 -15.56 12.30 2.89
CA ALA A 126 -15.64 13.15 4.08
C ALA A 126 -15.36 12.34 5.36
N GLY A 127 -15.96 11.16 5.49
CA GLY A 127 -15.67 10.24 6.60
C GLY A 127 -14.20 9.82 6.63
N PHE A 128 -13.61 9.54 5.47
CA PHE A 128 -12.19 9.19 5.35
C PHE A 128 -11.26 10.36 5.74
N LEU A 129 -11.62 11.60 5.39
CA LEU A 129 -10.88 12.80 5.80
C LEU A 129 -10.87 12.95 7.33
N VAL A 130 -12.03 12.79 7.97
CA VAL A 130 -12.15 12.86 9.44
C VAL A 130 -11.34 11.74 10.08
N PHE A 131 -11.43 10.52 9.56
CA PHE A 131 -10.65 9.38 10.03
C PHE A 131 -9.14 9.63 9.96
N GLN A 132 -8.63 10.12 8.82
CA GLN A 132 -7.22 10.46 8.67
C GLN A 132 -6.77 11.58 9.62
N TYR A 133 -7.63 12.57 9.84
CA TYR A 133 -7.35 13.64 10.79
C TYR A 133 -7.22 13.11 12.22
N VAL A 134 -8.19 12.32 12.68
CA VAL A 134 -8.21 11.72 14.02
C VAL A 134 -7.02 10.79 14.23
N ILE A 135 -6.71 9.91 13.27
CA ILE A 135 -5.55 9.01 13.36
C ILE A 135 -4.23 9.80 13.43
N GLY A 136 -4.10 10.88 12.66
CA GLY A 136 -2.93 11.75 12.73
C GLY A 136 -2.68 12.27 14.14
N ILE A 137 -3.74 12.77 14.81
CA ILE A 137 -3.68 13.24 16.20
C ILE A 137 -3.35 12.09 17.16
N LEU A 138 -4.02 10.94 17.03
CA LEU A 138 -3.80 9.79 17.91
C LEU A 138 -2.36 9.26 17.81
N MET A 139 -1.83 9.15 16.59
CA MET A 139 -0.45 8.72 16.35
C MET A 139 0.55 9.72 16.92
N TYR A 140 0.34 11.03 16.72
CA TYR A 140 1.19 12.06 17.31
C TYR A 140 1.20 11.97 18.84
N ASN A 141 0.03 11.87 19.47
CA ASN A 141 -0.10 11.75 20.92
C ASN A 141 0.53 10.47 21.47
N HIS A 142 0.41 9.36 20.75
CA HIS A 142 1.05 8.10 21.12
C HIS A 142 2.58 8.23 21.07
N LEU A 143 3.12 8.82 19.99
CA LEU A 143 4.55 9.05 19.83
C LEU A 143 5.09 10.01 20.89
N ASN A 144 4.38 11.11 21.18
CA ASN A 144 4.76 12.10 22.19
C ASN A 144 4.71 11.56 23.64
N LYS A 145 4.02 10.45 23.89
CA LYS A 145 4.07 9.75 25.19
C LYS A 145 5.20 8.74 25.27
N LYS A 146 5.64 8.22 24.12
CA LYS A 146 6.65 7.17 24.03
C LYS A 146 8.07 7.74 24.02
N TYR A 147 8.26 8.89 23.39
CA TYR A 147 9.51 9.64 23.27
C TYR A 147 9.38 10.93 24.07
#